data_AF-A0A7R9VKP7-F1
#
_entry.id   AF-A0A7R9VKP7-F1
#
_cell.length_a   1.000
_cell.length_b   1.000
_cell.length_c   1.000
_cell.angle_alpha   90.00
_cell.angle_beta   90.00
_cell.angle_gamma   90.00
#
_symmetry.space_group_name_H-M   'P 1'
#
loop_
_entity.id
_entity.type
_entity.pdbx_description
1 polymer ?
#
loop_
_entity_poly.entity_id
_entity_poly.type
_entity_poly.pdbx_seq_one_letter_code
_entity_poly.pdbx_strand_id
1 'polypeptide(L)'
;VQLLGSMAYCAPKQLSTCLPTIVPQLSDVLSDPHPKVQSAANEALNEIGRVIRNPEVQGLVPSLLAAIADPNKQTRPCLDVLLETVFINTIDAPSLALIVPVVYRGLRDRLGDTKRRAARIVGNMCTLINDPK
;
A
#
# COMPACT_ATOMS: atom_id res chain seq x y z
N VAL A 1 -0.56 19.72 4.06
CA VAL A 1 -1.24 18.59 3.38
C VAL A 1 -1.43 18.85 1.88
N GLN A 2 -1.78 20.06 1.43
CA GLN A 2 -1.87 20.41 -0.01
C GLN A 2 -0.55 20.23 -0.81
N LEU A 3 0.61 20.37 -0.17
CA LEU A 3 1.92 20.23 -0.84
C LEU A 3 2.20 18.80 -1.38
N LEU A 4 1.67 17.75 -0.72
CA LEU A 4 1.86 16.37 -1.18
C LEU A 4 1.10 16.10 -2.49
N GLY A 5 -0.09 16.68 -2.64
CA GLY A 5 -0.89 16.57 -3.85
C GLY A 5 -0.24 17.27 -5.05
N SER A 6 0.41 18.41 -4.83
CA SER A 6 1.14 19.14 -5.87
C SER A 6 2.40 18.38 -6.35
N MET A 7 3.08 17.67 -5.46
CA MET A 7 4.25 16.85 -5.80
C MET A 7 3.89 15.54 -6.53
N ALA A 8 2.69 15.00 -6.29
CA ALA A 8 2.18 13.84 -7.02
C ALA A 8 2.02 14.11 -8.53
N TYR A 9 1.80 15.37 -8.91
CA TYR A 9 1.64 15.79 -10.29
C TYR A 9 2.97 16.10 -11.01
N CYS A 10 3.96 16.66 -10.30
CA CYS A 10 5.20 17.14 -10.93
C CYS A 10 6.39 16.16 -10.90
N ALA A 11 6.46 15.19 -9.98
CA ALA A 11 7.63 14.32 -9.83
C ALA A 11 7.31 12.90 -9.30
N PRO A 12 6.66 12.03 -10.10
CA PRO A 12 6.20 10.70 -9.66
C PRO A 12 7.33 9.75 -9.22
N LYS A 13 8.55 9.91 -9.77
CA LYS A 13 9.75 9.17 -9.33
C LYS A 13 10.22 9.57 -7.93
N GLN A 14 10.25 10.88 -7.64
CA GLN A 14 10.66 11.38 -6.32
C GLN A 14 9.59 11.10 -5.27
N LEU A 15 8.31 11.22 -5.62
CA LEU A 15 7.21 10.80 -4.76
C LEU A 15 7.32 9.31 -4.42
N SER A 16 7.50 8.43 -5.41
CA SER A 16 7.71 6.99 -5.19
C SER A 16 8.89 6.67 -4.27
N THR A 17 9.94 7.51 -4.28
CA THR A 17 11.10 7.36 -3.39
C THR A 17 10.76 7.76 -1.95
N CYS A 18 9.83 8.69 -1.76
CA CYS A 18 9.40 9.17 -0.44
C CYS A 18 8.21 8.39 0.13
N LEU A 19 7.43 7.66 -0.68
CA LEU A 19 6.28 6.89 -0.22
C LEU A 19 6.59 5.89 0.93
N PRO A 20 7.75 5.20 0.97
CA PRO A 20 8.12 4.36 2.13
C PRO A 20 8.24 5.14 3.45
N THR A 21 8.49 6.45 3.37
CA THR A 21 8.59 7.35 4.53
C THR A 21 7.24 8.01 4.84
N ILE A 22 6.47 8.35 3.79
CA ILE A 22 5.18 9.04 3.88
C ILE A 22 4.07 8.10 4.37
N VAL A 23 4.02 6.86 3.89
CA VAL A 23 2.91 5.93 4.22
C VAL A 23 2.87 5.62 5.73
N PRO A 24 3.97 5.34 6.43
CA PRO A 24 3.96 5.19 7.89
C PRO A 24 3.48 6.45 8.62
N GLN A 25 3.89 7.64 8.18
CA GLN A 25 3.45 8.91 8.76
C GLN A 25 1.95 9.13 8.53
N LEU A 26 1.41 8.72 7.38
CA LEU A 26 -0.03 8.77 7.12
C LEU A 26 -0.82 7.78 7.98
N SER A 27 -0.28 6.59 8.27
CA SER A 27 -0.89 5.66 9.24
C SER A 27 -0.98 6.25 10.65
N ASP A 28 0.02 7.02 11.08
CA ASP A 28 -0.01 7.72 12.37
C ASP A 28 -1.09 8.81 12.38
N VAL A 29 -1.21 9.57 11.29
CA VAL A 29 -2.25 10.61 11.13
C VAL A 29 -3.65 10.01 11.05
N LEU A 30 -3.82 8.81 10.48
CA LEU A 30 -5.10 8.08 10.44
C LEU A 30 -5.55 7.59 11.83
N SER A 31 -4.60 7.46 12.76
CA SER A 31 -4.89 7.09 14.16
C SER A 31 -5.32 8.30 15.01
N ASP A 32 -5.29 9.51 14.46
CA ASP A 32 -5.77 10.72 15.14
C ASP A 32 -7.29 10.64 15.36
N PRO A 33 -7.80 10.88 16.59
CA PRO A 33 -9.23 10.77 16.88
C PRO A 33 -10.09 11.85 16.22
N HIS A 34 -9.50 12.93 15.67
CA HIS A 34 -10.25 14.02 15.08
C HIS A 34 -10.73 13.66 13.66
N PRO A 35 -12.05 13.69 13.40
CA PRO A 35 -12.61 13.32 12.08
C PRO A 35 -12.06 14.12 10.88
N LYS A 36 -11.67 15.39 11.09
CA LYS A 36 -11.10 16.22 10.02
C LYS A 36 -9.70 15.78 9.61
N VAL A 37 -8.91 15.30 10.58
CA VAL A 37 -7.54 14.81 10.35
C VAL A 37 -7.60 13.47 9.61
N GLN A 38 -8.50 12.57 10.04
CA GLN A 38 -8.76 11.31 9.34
C GLN A 38 -9.24 11.51 7.90
N SER A 39 -10.16 12.46 7.69
CA SER A 39 -10.65 12.78 6.34
C SER A 39 -9.54 13.27 5.42
N ALA A 40 -8.68 14.18 5.89
CA ALA A 40 -7.57 14.70 5.10
C ALA A 40 -6.51 13.63 4.78
N ALA A 41 -6.26 12.70 5.71
CA ALA A 41 -5.34 11.59 5.48
C ALA A 41 -5.90 10.57 4.47
N ASN A 42 -7.20 10.26 4.57
CA ASN A 42 -7.89 9.40 3.59
C ASN A 42 -7.91 10.03 2.19
N GLU A 43 -8.11 11.34 2.09
CA GLU A 43 -8.04 12.07 0.82
C GLU A 43 -6.62 12.00 0.23
N ALA A 44 -5.60 12.25 1.04
CA ALA A 44 -4.20 12.13 0.60
C ALA A 44 -3.84 10.71 0.12
N LEU A 45 -4.32 9.68 0.81
CA LEU A 45 -4.16 8.29 0.39
C LEU A 45 -4.87 7.98 -0.93
N ASN A 46 -6.07 8.52 -1.15
CA ASN A 46 -6.79 8.37 -2.41
C ASN A 46 -6.04 9.05 -3.57
N GLU A 47 -5.47 10.23 -3.36
CA GLU A 47 -4.63 10.88 -4.38
C GLU A 47 -3.38 10.06 -4.71
N ILE A 48 -2.76 9.41 -3.72
CA ILE A 48 -1.65 8.46 -3.96
C ILE A 48 -2.13 7.27 -4.80
N GLY A 49 -3.31 6.73 -4.48
CA GLY A 49 -3.94 5.64 -5.24
C GLY A 49 -4.16 5.96 -6.73
N ARG A 50 -4.41 7.23 -7.08
CA ARG A 50 -4.59 7.67 -8.47
C ARG A 50 -3.31 7.64 -9.31
N VAL A 51 -2.14 7.65 -8.68
CA VAL A 51 -0.84 7.62 -9.38
C VAL A 51 -0.46 6.19 -9.79
N ILE A 52 -1.15 5.17 -9.26
CA ILE A 52 -0.93 3.77 -9.61
C ILE A 52 -1.40 3.52 -11.05
N ARG A 53 -0.48 2.96 -11.86
CA ARG A 53 -0.75 2.63 -13.26
C ARG A 53 -0.92 1.14 -13.49
N ASN A 54 -0.50 0.30 -12.54
CA ASN A 54 -0.70 -1.13 -12.63
C ASN A 54 -2.20 -1.45 -12.42
N PRO A 55 -2.89 -2.05 -13.42
CA PRO A 55 -4.34 -2.26 -13.37
C PRO A 55 -4.76 -3.27 -12.30
N GLU A 56 -3.93 -4.27 -12.01
CA GLU A 56 -4.21 -5.26 -10.95
C GLU A 56 -4.18 -4.57 -9.58
N VAL A 57 -3.16 -3.75 -9.35
CA VAL A 57 -3.01 -3.01 -8.08
C VAL A 57 -4.07 -1.92 -7.95
N GLN A 58 -4.51 -1.31 -9.06
CA GLN A 58 -5.59 -0.32 -9.03
C GLN A 58 -6.89 -0.92 -8.46
N GLY A 59 -7.19 -2.19 -8.78
CA GLY A 59 -8.31 -2.92 -8.16
C GLY A 59 -8.11 -3.21 -6.66
N LEU A 60 -6.85 -3.25 -6.20
CA LEU A 60 -6.48 -3.50 -4.81
C LEU A 60 -6.39 -2.24 -3.95
N VAL A 61 -6.33 -1.05 -4.56
CA VAL A 61 -6.18 0.23 -3.85
C VAL A 61 -7.17 0.35 -2.68
N PRO A 62 -8.48 0.09 -2.82
CA PRO A 62 -9.42 0.21 -1.70
C PRO A 62 -9.04 -0.67 -0.50
N SER A 63 -8.65 -1.92 -0.76
CA SER A 63 -8.24 -2.87 0.28
C SER A 63 -6.89 -2.49 0.91
N LEU A 64 -5.94 -2.02 0.09
CA LEU A 64 -4.63 -1.56 0.55
C LEU A 64 -4.78 -0.32 1.45
N LEU A 65 -5.57 0.67 1.03
CA LEU A 65 -5.82 1.87 1.83
C LEU A 65 -6.55 1.54 3.13
N ALA A 66 -7.54 0.64 3.10
CA ALA A 66 -8.22 0.17 4.31
C ALA A 66 -7.25 -0.52 5.28
N ALA A 67 -6.32 -1.33 4.77
CA ALA A 67 -5.27 -1.98 5.55
C ALA A 67 -4.25 -1.00 6.15
N ILE A 68 -3.97 0.09 5.45
CA ILE A 68 -3.10 1.17 5.95
C ILE A 68 -3.80 1.99 7.04
N ALA A 69 -5.12 2.20 6.91
CA ALA A 69 -5.93 2.98 7.84
C ALA A 69 -6.29 2.22 9.14
N ASP A 70 -6.67 0.94 9.04
CA ASP A 70 -6.89 0.07 10.22
C ASP A 70 -6.11 -1.24 10.07
N PRO A 71 -4.79 -1.21 10.36
CA PRO A 71 -3.94 -2.38 10.17
C PRO A 71 -4.31 -3.56 11.06
N ASN A 72 -5.01 -3.35 12.18
CA ASN A 72 -5.38 -4.42 13.10
C ASN A 72 -6.53 -5.27 12.55
N LYS A 73 -7.48 -4.66 11.83
CA LYS A 73 -8.64 -5.38 11.29
C LYS A 73 -8.50 -5.71 9.81
N GLN A 74 -7.87 -4.84 9.04
CA GLN A 74 -7.92 -4.88 7.57
C GLN A 74 -6.67 -5.51 6.94
N THR A 75 -5.57 -5.71 7.69
CA THR A 75 -4.35 -6.34 7.14
C THR A 75 -4.63 -7.73 6.62
N ARG A 76 -5.26 -8.61 7.41
CA ARG A 76 -5.50 -10.01 6.98
C ARG A 76 -6.42 -10.08 5.75
N PRO A 77 -7.61 -9.44 5.73
CA PRO A 77 -8.44 -9.40 4.52
C PRO A 77 -7.69 -8.87 3.29
N CYS A 78 -6.87 -7.83 3.44
CA CYS A 78 -6.09 -7.30 2.33
C CYS A 78 -5.04 -8.29 1.82
N LEU A 79 -4.36 -9.02 2.70
CA LEU A 79 -3.42 -10.08 2.31
C LEU A 79 -4.12 -11.24 1.59
N ASP A 80 -5.36 -11.55 1.95
CA ASP A 80 -6.15 -12.59 1.28
C ASP A 80 -6.45 -12.19 -0.18
N VAL A 81 -6.94 -10.96 -0.40
CA VAL A 81 -7.19 -10.45 -1.76
C VAL A 81 -5.89 -10.35 -2.57
N LEU A 82 -4.78 -9.94 -1.94
CA LEU A 82 -3.45 -9.91 -2.57
C LEU A 82 -2.98 -11.30 -3.03
N LEU A 83 -3.29 -12.35 -2.27
CA LEU A 83 -2.93 -13.73 -2.63
C LEU A 83 -3.81 -14.32 -3.73
N GLU A 84 -5.04 -13.84 -3.87
CA GLU A 84 -5.98 -14.23 -4.92
C GLU A 84 -5.75 -13.48 -6.23
N THR A 85 -5.01 -12.37 -6.18
CA THR A 85 -4.71 -11.54 -7.35
C THR A 85 -3.66 -12.19 -8.23
N VAL A 86 -3.98 -12.33 -9.51
CA VAL A 86 -3.03 -12.76 -10.54
C VAL A 86 -2.35 -11.54 -11.13
N PHE A 87 -1.05 -11.40 -10.88
CA PHE A 87 -0.23 -10.33 -11.45
C PHE A 87 0.31 -10.76 -12.82
N ILE A 88 -0.12 -10.06 -13.87
CA ILE A 88 0.31 -10.27 -15.26
C ILE A 88 1.23 -9.11 -15.67
N ASN A 89 0.99 -7.92 -15.14
CA ASN A 89 1.75 -6.72 -15.44
C ASN A 89 2.89 -6.52 -14.43
N THR A 90 3.98 -5.90 -14.88
CA THR A 90 5.07 -5.51 -13.98
C THR A 90 4.57 -4.57 -12.89
N ILE A 91 4.99 -4.83 -11.65
CA ILE A 91 4.63 -3.99 -10.52
C ILE A 91 5.54 -2.75 -10.51
N ASP A 92 4.93 -1.57 -10.56
CA ASP A 92 5.62 -0.29 -10.53
C ASP A 92 5.93 0.19 -9.10
N ALA A 93 6.89 1.10 -8.96
CA ALA A 93 7.32 1.65 -7.68
C ALA A 93 6.17 2.19 -6.79
N PRO A 94 5.17 2.95 -7.28
CA PRO A 94 4.06 3.42 -6.44
C PRO A 94 3.17 2.26 -5.95
N SER A 95 3.00 1.20 -6.75
CA SER A 95 2.28 0.00 -6.32
C SER A 95 3.00 -0.71 -5.16
N LEU A 96 4.32 -0.91 -5.28
CA LEU A 96 5.12 -1.48 -4.20
C LEU A 96 5.04 -0.64 -2.92
N ALA A 97 4.98 0.69 -3.05
CA ALA A 97 4.91 1.56 -1.90
C ALA A 97 3.60 1.43 -1.09
N LEU A 98 2.50 0.98 -1.70
CA LEU A 98 1.27 0.63 -0.97
C LEU A 98 1.27 -0.81 -0.47
N ILE A 99 1.84 -1.75 -1.23
CA ILE A 99 1.84 -3.18 -0.86
C ILE A 99 2.80 -3.46 0.29
N VAL A 100 4.01 -2.88 0.26
CA VAL A 100 5.08 -3.17 1.23
C VAL A 100 4.67 -2.89 2.68
N PRO A 101 4.02 -1.76 3.03
CA PRO A 101 3.58 -1.50 4.41
C PRO A 101 2.60 -2.55 4.94
N VAL A 102 1.64 -3.00 4.12
CA VAL A 102 0.65 -4.02 4.50
C VAL A 102 1.32 -5.37 4.71
N VAL A 103 2.20 -5.76 3.79
CA VAL A 103 2.96 -7.02 3.90
C VAL A 103 3.91 -6.99 5.10
N TYR A 104 4.61 -5.88 5.33
CA TYR A 104 5.47 -5.70 6.50
C TYR A 104 4.70 -5.82 7.82
N ARG A 105 3.50 -5.21 7.90
CA ARG A 105 2.61 -5.36 9.05
C ARG A 105 2.16 -6.81 9.25
N GLY A 106 1.86 -7.51 8.15
CA GLY A 106 1.48 -8.93 8.16
C GLY A 106 2.58 -9.87 8.65
N LEU A 107 3.83 -9.63 8.25
CA LEU A 107 5.00 -10.38 8.71
C LEU A 107 5.24 -10.22 10.23
N ARG A 108 4.85 -9.07 10.78
CA ARG A 108 4.95 -8.75 12.21
C ARG A 108 3.69 -9.08 13.00
N ASP A 109 2.69 -9.69 12.38
CA ASP A 109 1.43 -9.99 13.05
C ASP A 109 1.60 -11.04 14.17
N ARG A 110 0.69 -11.09 15.14
CA ARG A 110 0.75 -12.09 16.20
C ARG A 110 0.34 -13.47 15.72
N LEU A 111 -0.57 -13.54 14.74
CA LEU A 111 -1.09 -14.80 14.22
C LEU A 111 -0.13 -15.39 13.18
N GLY A 112 0.29 -16.64 13.40
CA GLY A 112 1.19 -17.35 12.48
C GLY A 112 0.64 -17.51 11.07
N ASP A 113 -0.69 -17.65 10.91
CA ASP A 113 -1.32 -17.75 9.60
C ASP A 113 -1.15 -16.47 8.78
N THR A 114 -1.39 -15.30 9.40
CA THR A 114 -1.19 -13.98 8.78
C THR A 114 0.26 -13.79 8.33
N LYS A 115 1.23 -14.21 9.17
CA LYS A 115 2.66 -14.17 8.80
C LYS A 115 2.96 -15.02 7.57
N ARG A 116 2.43 -16.25 7.53
CA ARG A 116 2.64 -17.18 6.41
C ARG A 116 2.08 -16.60 5.11
N ARG A 117 0.91 -15.97 5.16
CA ARG A 117 0.30 -15.29 4.01
C ARG A 117 1.17 -14.16 3.50
N ALA A 118 1.62 -13.29 4.40
CA ALA A 118 2.50 -12.18 4.05
C ALA A 118 3.83 -12.67 3.44
N ALA A 119 4.46 -13.70 4.02
CA ALA A 119 5.70 -14.28 3.49
C ALA A 119 5.52 -14.88 2.08
N ARG A 120 4.37 -15.51 1.82
CA ARG A 120 4.05 -16.05 0.49
C ARG A 120 3.86 -14.94 -0.55
N ILE A 121 3.25 -13.81 -0.18
CA ILE A 121 3.16 -12.64 -1.07
C ILE A 121 4.56 -12.11 -1.40
N VAL A 122 5.46 -11.98 -0.41
CA VAL A 122 6.85 -11.58 -0.66
C VAL A 122 7.53 -12.52 -1.67
N GLY A 123 7.41 -13.83 -1.46
CA GLY A 123 7.96 -14.83 -2.38
C GLY A 123 7.44 -14.67 -3.82
N ASN A 124 6.12 -14.53 -3.98
CA ASN A 124 5.49 -14.33 -5.28
C ASN A 124 5.92 -13.02 -5.95
N MET A 125 6.06 -11.93 -5.19
CA MET A 125 6.52 -10.65 -5.75
C MET A 125 7.99 -10.69 -6.16
N CYS A 126 8.86 -11.36 -5.39
CA CYS A 126 10.27 -11.51 -5.75
C CYS A 126 10.47 -12.29 -7.07
N THR A 127 9.59 -13.24 -7.38
CA THR A 127 9.63 -13.93 -8.68
C THR A 127 9.15 -13.05 -9.84
N LEU A 128 8.20 -12.14 -9.59
CA LEU A 128 7.65 -11.24 -10.61
C LEU A 128 8.54 -10.02 -10.91
N ILE A 129 9.36 -9.60 -9.94
CA ILE A 129 10.32 -8.48 -10.11
C ILE A 129 11.58 -8.92 -10.88
N ASN A 130 11.91 -10.22 -10.84
CA ASN A 130 13.12 -10.79 -11.45
C ASN A 130 12.91 -11.31 -12.87
N ASP A 131 11.74 -11.16 -13.48
CA ASP A 131 11.52 -11.55 -14.88
C ASP A 131 12.04 -10.42 -15.80
N PRO A 132 13.23 -10.57 -16.42
CA PRO A 132 13.76 -9.56 -17.32
C PRO A 132 13.07 -9.75 -18.67
N LYS A 133 12.17 -8.84 -19.05
CA LYS A 133 11.89 -8.60 -20.46
C LYS A 133 12.66 -7.37 -20.92
#